data_AF-A0A094SB74-F1
#
_entry.id   AF-A0A094SB74-F1
#
_cell.length_a   1.000
_cell.length_b   1.000
_cell.length_c   1.000
_cell.angle_alpha   90.00
_cell.angle_beta   90.00
_cell.angle_gamma   90.00
#
_symmetry.space_group_name_H-M   'P 1'
#
loop_
_entity.id
_entity.type
_entity.pdbx_description
1 polymer ?
#
loop_
_entity_poly.entity_id
_entity_poly.type
_entity_poly.pdbx_seq_one_letter_code
_entity_poly.pdbx_strand_id
1 'polypeptide(L)'
;YVTNTQRIARGIELKSANALLVKVNQIGSLTETSQAVEMAHRAGFATMMSHRSGETEDTIIADLAVAFNCGQIKSGAPARSDRVAKYNQLLRIEEDLEATARYAGRGAFPRFKG
;
A
#
# COMPACT_ATOMS: atom_id res chain seq x y z
N TYR A 1 -9.02 10.05 0.63
CA TYR A 1 -8.22 10.59 1.75
C TYR A 1 -6.95 11.35 1.36
N VAL A 2 -6.42 11.20 0.13
CA VAL A 2 -5.18 11.86 -0.34
C VAL A 2 -3.97 11.66 0.59
N THR A 3 -3.89 10.49 1.24
CA THR A 3 -2.86 10.16 2.26
C THR A 3 -2.76 11.18 3.42
N ASN A 4 -3.76 12.04 3.62
CA ASN A 4 -3.73 13.07 4.66
C ASN A 4 -4.38 12.58 5.96
N THR A 5 -3.64 12.61 7.07
CA THR A 5 -4.05 12.08 8.38
C THR A 5 -5.32 12.71 8.92
N GLN A 6 -5.54 14.03 8.76
CA GLN A 6 -6.77 14.69 9.20
C GLN A 6 -8.00 14.17 8.45
N ARG A 7 -7.88 13.97 7.13
CA ARG A 7 -8.95 13.40 6.30
C ARG A 7 -9.20 11.93 6.61
N ILE A 8 -8.15 11.18 6.91
CA ILE A 8 -8.24 9.77 7.34
C ILE A 8 -8.99 9.70 8.68
N ALA A 9 -8.58 10.47 9.68
CA ALA A 9 -9.22 10.54 11.00
C ALA A 9 -10.72 10.86 10.88
N ARG A 10 -11.07 11.88 10.07
CA ARG A 10 -12.47 12.20 9.79
C ARG A 10 -13.22 11.07 9.10
N GLY A 11 -12.57 10.35 8.18
CA GLY A 11 -13.15 9.20 7.50
C GLY A 11 -13.45 8.04 8.43
N ILE A 12 -12.56 7.79 9.39
CA ILE A 12 -12.71 6.78 10.45
C ILE A 12 -13.90 7.15 11.35
N GLU A 13 -13.93 8.39 11.85
CA GLU A 13 -15.01 8.90 12.71
C GLU A 13 -16.39 8.76 12.05
N LEU A 14 -16.48 9.16 10.78
CA LEU A 14 -17.72 9.08 9.98
C LEU A 14 -18.03 7.69 9.44
N LYS A 15 -17.16 6.69 9.66
CA LYS A 15 -17.27 5.35 9.07
C LYS A 15 -17.51 5.37 7.55
N SER A 16 -16.82 6.26 6.84
CA SER A 16 -17.11 6.54 5.42
C SER A 16 -16.42 5.58 4.43
N ALA A 17 -15.43 4.81 4.88
CA ALA A 17 -14.80 3.75 4.10
C ALA A 17 -14.19 2.69 5.03
N ASN A 18 -13.52 1.71 4.45
CA ASN A 18 -12.83 0.61 5.14
C ASN A 18 -11.41 0.36 4.61
N ALA A 19 -10.92 1.20 3.70
CA ALA A 19 -9.60 1.08 3.12
C ALA A 19 -9.01 2.44 2.71
N LEU A 20 -7.68 2.53 2.74
CA LEU A 20 -6.90 3.69 2.33
C LEU A 20 -6.05 3.34 1.11
N LEU A 21 -6.21 4.11 0.02
CA LEU A 21 -5.25 4.11 -1.08
C LEU A 21 -4.09 5.06 -0.73
N VAL A 22 -2.91 4.50 -0.52
CA VAL A 22 -1.70 5.21 -0.05
C VAL A 22 -0.89 5.67 -1.25
N LYS A 23 -0.65 6.97 -1.34
CA LYS A 23 0.23 7.59 -2.34
C LYS A 23 1.24 8.47 -1.62
N VAL A 24 2.51 8.05 -1.64
CA VAL A 24 3.62 8.68 -0.89
C VAL A 24 3.74 10.17 -1.24
N ASN A 25 3.69 10.50 -2.52
CA ASN A 25 3.83 11.87 -2.99
C ASN A 25 2.60 12.77 -2.77
N GLN A 26 1.54 12.29 -2.11
CA GLN A 26 0.42 13.14 -1.70
C GLN A 26 0.59 13.74 -0.30
N ILE A 27 1.42 13.13 0.55
CA ILE A 27 1.66 13.59 1.92
C ILE A 27 3.04 14.24 2.09
N GLY A 28 4.02 13.84 1.27
CA GLY A 28 5.27 14.58 1.09
C GLY A 28 6.50 13.90 1.66
N SER A 29 6.38 13.15 2.76
CA SER A 29 7.50 12.39 3.36
C SER A 29 7.17 10.92 3.65
N LEU A 30 8.22 10.11 3.81
CA LEU A 30 8.08 8.71 4.23
C LEU A 30 7.55 8.59 5.67
N THR A 31 7.98 9.48 6.57
CA THR A 31 7.51 9.50 7.96
C THR A 31 6.01 9.73 8.04
N GLU A 32 5.50 10.72 7.30
CA GLU A 32 4.05 10.99 7.28
C GLU A 32 3.28 9.88 6.56
N THR A 33 3.90 9.22 5.58
CA THR A 33 3.33 8.01 4.95
C THR A 33 3.18 6.89 5.99
N SER A 34 4.20 6.62 6.81
CA SER A 34 4.14 5.63 7.89
C SER A 34 3.01 5.96 8.87
N GLN A 35 2.94 7.21 9.32
CA GLN A 35 1.89 7.67 10.24
C GLN A 35 0.48 7.48 9.67
N ALA A 36 0.28 7.76 8.38
CA ALA A 36 -1.00 7.57 7.71
C ALA A 36 -1.39 6.09 7.61
N VAL A 37 -0.42 5.21 7.30
CA VAL A 37 -0.64 3.76 7.24
C VAL A 37 -0.95 3.19 8.62
N GLU A 38 -0.15 3.53 9.63
CA GLU A 38 -0.37 3.09 11.02
C GLU A 38 -1.72 3.55 11.58
N MET A 39 -2.12 4.80 11.30
CA MET A 39 -3.43 5.32 11.69
C MET A 39 -4.56 4.48 11.07
N ALA A 40 -4.45 4.16 9.78
CA ALA A 40 -5.43 3.33 9.09
C ALA A 40 -5.49 1.92 9.70
N HIS A 41 -4.34 1.27 9.91
CA HIS A 41 -4.28 -0.06 10.52
C HIS A 41 -4.88 -0.12 11.92
N ARG A 42 -4.55 0.83 12.80
CA ARG A 42 -5.10 0.91 14.15
C ARG A 42 -6.62 1.09 14.16
N ALA A 43 -7.17 1.73 13.12
CA ALA A 43 -8.61 1.88 12.93
C ALA A 43 -9.26 0.71 12.19
N GLY A 44 -8.51 -0.36 11.87
CA GLY A 44 -9.00 -1.53 11.15
C GLY A 44 -9.24 -1.31 9.65
N PHE A 45 -8.72 -0.23 9.08
CA PHE A 45 -8.76 -0.01 7.63
C PHE A 45 -7.69 -0.88 6.95
N ALA A 46 -8.04 -1.47 5.82
CA ALA A 46 -7.02 -2.00 4.90
C ALA A 46 -6.24 -0.86 4.24
N THR A 47 -5.03 -1.15 3.79
CA THR A 47 -4.19 -0.16 3.10
C THR A 47 -3.70 -0.73 1.78
N MET A 48 -3.70 0.08 0.73
CA MET A 48 -3.24 -0.32 -0.59
C MET A 48 -2.20 0.68 -1.07
N MET A 49 -0.95 0.25 -1.17
CA MET A 49 0.12 1.09 -1.71
C MET A 49 -0.12 1.35 -3.20
N SER A 50 0.04 2.57 -3.68
CA SER A 50 -0.39 2.96 -5.03
C SER A 50 0.63 3.78 -5.78
N HIS A 51 0.77 3.45 -7.06
CA HIS A 51 1.48 4.27 -8.05
C HIS A 51 0.75 5.59 -8.36
N ARG A 52 1.34 6.36 -9.29
CA ARG A 52 0.71 7.48 -9.99
C ARG A 52 0.56 7.21 -11.49
N SER A 53 -0.25 8.00 -12.21
CA SER A 53 -0.42 7.83 -13.65
C SER A 53 0.86 8.13 -14.43
N GLY A 54 1.63 9.15 -14.03
CA GLY A 54 3.03 9.30 -14.43
C GLY A 54 3.92 8.55 -13.44
N GLU A 55 4.67 7.57 -13.92
CA GLU A 55 5.59 6.75 -13.13
C GLU A 55 6.97 6.72 -13.78
N THR A 56 7.96 6.32 -12.98
CA THR A 56 9.34 6.10 -13.39
C THR A 56 9.71 4.62 -13.20
N GLU A 57 10.97 4.27 -13.35
CA GLU A 57 11.54 2.97 -13.01
C GLU A 57 11.73 2.77 -11.50
N ASP A 58 11.59 3.82 -10.67
CA ASP A 58 11.72 3.73 -9.22
C ASP A 58 10.77 2.67 -8.65
N THR A 59 11.23 1.84 -7.73
CA THR A 59 10.43 0.71 -7.22
C THR A 59 10.02 0.86 -5.76
N ILE A 60 10.23 2.02 -5.14
CA ILE A 60 10.09 2.22 -3.68
C ILE A 60 8.74 1.79 -3.13
N ILE A 61 7.67 1.91 -3.93
CA ILE A 61 6.32 1.53 -3.50
C ILE A 61 6.15 0.00 -3.36
N ALA A 62 7.00 -0.82 -3.97
CA ALA A 62 7.04 -2.26 -3.73
C ALA A 62 7.60 -2.54 -2.33
N ASP A 63 8.77 -1.98 -2.01
CA ASP A 63 9.42 -2.11 -0.71
C ASP A 63 8.54 -1.57 0.41
N LEU A 64 7.93 -0.38 0.23
CA LEU A 64 7.02 0.21 1.22
C LEU A 64 5.73 -0.60 1.40
N ALA A 65 5.23 -1.28 0.36
CA ALA A 65 4.05 -2.12 0.49
C ALA A 65 4.32 -3.32 1.42
N VAL A 66 5.52 -3.89 1.35
CA VAL A 66 5.95 -5.01 2.20
C VAL A 66 6.35 -4.51 3.59
N ALA A 67 7.18 -3.45 3.67
CA ALA A 67 7.65 -2.89 4.93
C ALA A 67 6.50 -2.43 5.85
N PHE A 68 5.46 -1.84 5.27
CA PHE A 68 4.27 -1.44 6.02
C PHE A 68 3.16 -2.49 6.05
N ASN A 69 3.42 -3.74 5.65
CA ASN A 69 2.44 -4.83 5.66
C ASN A 69 1.08 -4.43 5.06
N CYS A 70 1.09 -3.74 3.92
CA CYS A 70 -0.14 -3.23 3.31
C CYS A 70 -1.07 -4.37 2.88
N GLY A 71 -0.52 -5.52 2.49
CA GLY A 71 -1.25 -6.67 1.97
C GLY A 71 -1.84 -6.47 0.56
N GLN A 72 -1.90 -5.23 0.06
CA GLN A 72 -2.36 -4.87 -1.28
C GLN A 72 -1.47 -3.80 -1.91
N ILE A 73 -1.25 -3.91 -3.22
CA ILE A 73 -0.55 -2.92 -4.04
C ILE A 73 -1.30 -2.68 -5.35
N LYS A 74 -1.33 -1.43 -5.80
CA LYS A 74 -1.88 -0.99 -7.08
C LYS A 74 -0.79 -0.32 -7.90
N SER A 75 -0.14 -1.12 -8.75
CA SER A 75 0.98 -0.67 -9.58
C SER A 75 0.72 -0.68 -11.10
N GLY A 76 -0.52 -0.95 -11.54
CA GLY A 76 -0.93 -0.88 -12.95
C GLY A 76 -1.08 -2.25 -13.60
N ALA A 77 -1.21 -2.28 -14.92
CA ALA A 77 -1.21 -3.54 -15.66
C ALA A 77 0.22 -4.12 -15.70
N PRO A 78 0.39 -5.44 -15.93
CA PRO A 78 1.69 -6.06 -16.20
C PRO A 78 2.18 -5.72 -17.62
N ALA A 79 2.24 -4.42 -17.91
CA ALA A 79 2.64 -3.84 -19.18
C ALA A 79 3.29 -2.48 -18.92
N ARG A 80 4.25 -2.11 -19.77
CA ARG A 80 5.14 -0.95 -19.62
C ARG A 80 6.13 -1.09 -18.47
N SER A 81 7.39 -0.74 -18.74
CA SER A 81 8.51 -0.96 -17.79
C SER A 81 8.32 -0.20 -16.47
N ASP A 82 7.71 0.98 -16.50
CA ASP A 82 7.41 1.79 -15.31
C ASP A 82 6.46 1.08 -14.32
N ARG A 83 5.65 0.13 -14.79
CA ARG A 83 4.76 -0.70 -13.96
C ARG A 83 5.42 -2.02 -13.59
N VAL A 84 5.98 -2.69 -14.59
CA VAL A 84 6.61 -4.01 -14.47
C VAL A 84 7.80 -3.97 -13.50
N ALA A 85 8.56 -2.87 -13.44
CA ALA A 85 9.66 -2.72 -12.50
C ALA A 85 9.25 -2.99 -11.04
N LYS A 86 8.07 -2.54 -10.61
CA LYS A 86 7.57 -2.76 -9.25
C LYS A 86 7.18 -4.21 -8.99
N TYR A 87 6.61 -4.89 -9.99
CA TYR A 87 6.32 -6.33 -9.89
C TYR A 87 7.62 -7.15 -9.81
N ASN A 88 8.61 -6.81 -10.62
CA ASN A 88 9.94 -7.44 -10.55
C ASN A 88 10.60 -7.21 -9.19
N GLN A 89 10.42 -6.03 -8.59
CA GLN A 89 10.92 -5.78 -7.24
C GLN A 89 10.19 -6.62 -6.18
N LEU A 90 8.87 -6.81 -6.29
CA LEU A 90 8.15 -7.72 -5.39
C LEU A 90 8.63 -9.17 -5.51
N LEU A 91 8.96 -9.63 -6.72
CA LEU A 91 9.55 -10.97 -6.91
C LEU A 91 10.91 -11.09 -6.23
N ARG A 92 11.76 -10.06 -6.32
CA ARG A 92 13.05 -10.03 -5.60
C ARG A 92 12.86 -10.01 -4.08
N ILE A 93 11.94 -9.19 -3.57
CA ILE A 93 11.64 -9.15 -2.13
C ILE A 93 11.11 -10.52 -1.66
N GLU A 94 10.28 -11.19 -2.44
CA GLU A 94 9.81 -12.54 -2.13
C GLU A 94 10.95 -13.56 -2.12
N GLU A 95 11.87 -13.49 -3.09
CA GLU A 95 13.09 -14.31 -3.13
C GLU A 95 13.97 -14.07 -1.89
N ASP A 96 14.22 -12.81 -1.53
CA ASP A 96 15.03 -12.42 -0.37
C ASP A 96 14.42 -12.85 0.98
N LEU A 97 13.09 -12.87 1.09
CA LEU A 97 12.39 -13.29 2.30
C LEU A 97 12.31 -14.82 2.45
N GLU A 98 12.52 -15.58 1.38
CA GLU A 98 12.48 -17.04 1.34
C GLU A 98 11.26 -17.62 2.10
N ALA A 99 11.50 -18.54 3.05
CA ALA A 99 10.47 -19.19 3.85
C ALA A 99 9.69 -18.25 4.79
N THR A 100 10.17 -17.02 5.00
CA THR A 100 9.49 -16.01 5.83
C THR A 100 8.47 -15.19 5.05
N ALA A 101 8.48 -15.25 3.71
CA ALA A 101 7.51 -14.56 2.86
C ALA A 101 6.07 -15.01 3.14
N ARG A 102 5.12 -14.07 3.14
CA ARG A 102 3.69 -14.35 3.32
C ARG A 102 2.86 -13.57 2.31
N TYR A 103 2.16 -14.29 1.44
CA TYR A 103 1.18 -13.73 0.52
C TYR A 103 -0.20 -13.68 1.18
N ALA A 104 -0.75 -12.48 1.36
CA ALA A 104 -2.00 -12.28 2.12
C ALA A 104 -3.26 -12.84 1.44
N GLY A 105 -3.25 -13.04 0.11
CA GLY A 105 -4.37 -13.61 -0.65
C GLY A 105 -5.71 -12.95 -0.35
N ARG A 106 -6.76 -13.77 -0.09
CA ARG A 106 -8.10 -13.27 0.27
C ARG A 106 -8.13 -12.55 1.62
N GLY A 107 -7.22 -12.90 2.54
CA GLY A 107 -7.11 -12.29 3.87
C GLY A 107 -6.75 -10.80 3.82
N ALA A 108 -6.22 -10.32 2.69
CA ALA A 108 -5.96 -8.89 2.48
C ALA A 108 -7.22 -8.02 2.42
N PHE A 109 -8.41 -8.61 2.22
CA PHE A 109 -9.66 -7.88 2.05
C PHE A 109 -10.55 -7.99 3.30
N PRO A 110 -10.91 -6.87 3.95
CA PRO A 110 -11.76 -6.88 5.15
C PRO A 110 -13.13 -7.54 5.00
N ARG A 111 -13.63 -7.69 3.76
CA ARG A 111 -14.92 -8.31 3.45
C ARG A 111 -14.91 -9.84 3.52
N PHE A 112 -13.75 -10.48 3.40
CA PHE A 112 -13.65 -11.95 3.34
C PHE A 112 -13.33 -12.55 4.72
N LYS A 113 -13.92 -12.01 5.79
CA LYS A 113 -13.82 -12.62 7.13
C LYS A 113 -14.53 -13.98 7.12
N GLY A 114 -13.75 -15.05 7.16
CA GLY A 114 -14.12 -16.47 7.09
C GLY A 114 -12.88 -17.30 6.74
#